data_AF-A0A3A4ZEN6-F1
#
_entry.id   AF-A0A3A4ZEN6-F1
#
_cell.length_a   1.000
_cell.length_b   1.000
_cell.length_c   1.000
_cell.angle_alpha   90.00
_cell.angle_beta   90.00
_cell.angle_gamma   90.00
#
_symmetry.space_group_name_H-M   'P 1'
#
loop_
_entity.id
_entity.type
_entity.pdbx_description
1 polymer ?
#
loop_
_entity_poly.entity_id
_entity_poly.type
_entity_poly.pdbx_seq_one_letter_code
_entity_poly.pdbx_strand_id
1 'polypeptide(L)'
;MYGNLDSIVRFMGGYAALFTSKDFDFEGRKFSPTPLIISPLLLRTCSCPLFCGACCKPVTLDYLPTETYPQEAQPRGIVVNEIKKIVYSVIQNEKQLFCKNLSTTGQCNIYSTRPLLCRLAPLVGRITKTDIKTVSVTKAGRLRLAITGERKLPCIISEISEANVMHINALLSHLQQWMCYFEIDSKIPRIQELLTYLYDDKKLYKLYIDNEMNYTRTFYGTRK
;
A
#
# COMPACT_ATOMS: atom_id res chain seq x y z
N MET A 1 -10.99 -19.87 2.51
CA MET A 1 -10.05 -18.89 1.94
C MET A 1 -10.70 -17.53 2.05
N TYR A 2 -10.14 -16.65 2.87
CA TYR A 2 -10.60 -15.27 2.96
C TYR A 2 -10.31 -14.61 1.60
N GLY A 3 -11.35 -14.15 0.91
CA GLY A 3 -11.25 -13.62 -0.46
C GLY A 3 -10.53 -12.27 -0.54
N ASN A 4 -11.00 -11.37 -1.40
CA ASN A 4 -10.48 -9.98 -1.50
C ASN A 4 -10.59 -9.14 -0.21
N LEU A 5 -11.04 -9.72 0.91
CA LEU A 5 -11.11 -9.09 2.22
C LEU A 5 -9.97 -9.50 3.16
N ASP A 6 -9.13 -10.47 2.79
CA ASP A 6 -7.92 -10.77 3.56
C ASP A 6 -6.82 -9.76 3.26
N SER A 7 -6.34 -9.11 4.30
CA SER A 7 -5.31 -8.10 4.19
C SER A 7 -3.94 -8.69 3.85
N ILE A 8 -3.62 -9.89 4.34
CA ILE A 8 -2.37 -10.59 4.03
C ILE A 8 -2.37 -11.09 2.59
N VAL A 9 -3.47 -11.65 2.10
CA VAL A 9 -3.55 -12.10 0.69
C VAL A 9 -3.34 -10.91 -0.26
N ARG A 10 -3.95 -9.77 0.05
CA ARG A 10 -3.76 -8.52 -0.74
C ARG A 10 -2.35 -7.96 -0.61
N PHE A 11 -1.76 -8.07 0.57
CA PHE A 11 -0.35 -7.74 0.77
C PHE A 11 0.55 -8.58 -0.12
N MET A 12 0.44 -9.90 -0.03
CA MET A 12 1.30 -10.84 -0.76
C MET A 12 1.12 -10.71 -2.27
N GLY A 13 -0.11 -10.87 -2.75
CA GLY A 13 -0.40 -10.86 -4.19
C GLY A 13 -0.39 -9.47 -4.84
N GLY A 14 -0.45 -8.41 -4.03
CA GLY A 14 -0.49 -7.03 -4.51
C GLY A 14 0.82 -6.27 -4.28
N TYR A 15 1.18 -6.08 -3.01
CA TYR A 15 2.33 -5.24 -2.62
C TYR A 15 3.64 -6.03 -2.65
N ALA A 16 3.76 -7.16 -1.95
CA ALA A 16 4.99 -7.95 -1.95
C ALA A 16 5.36 -8.41 -3.37
N ALA A 17 4.40 -8.94 -4.13
CA ALA A 17 4.59 -9.32 -5.54
C ALA A 17 4.99 -8.16 -6.47
N LEU A 18 4.71 -6.91 -6.08
CA LEU A 18 5.07 -5.72 -6.85
C LEU A 18 6.49 -5.25 -6.54
N PHE A 19 6.91 -5.39 -5.28
CA PHE A 19 8.17 -4.85 -4.77
C PHE A 19 9.24 -5.91 -4.57
N THR A 20 8.97 -7.20 -4.81
CA THR A 20 9.97 -8.24 -4.63
C THR A 20 11.10 -8.17 -5.66
N SER A 21 12.32 -8.48 -5.23
CA SER A 21 13.50 -8.63 -6.07
C SER A 21 13.91 -10.08 -6.31
N LYS A 22 13.27 -11.06 -5.66
CA LYS A 22 13.45 -12.50 -5.91
C LYS A 22 12.11 -13.23 -5.98
N ASP A 23 12.16 -14.48 -6.43
CA ASP A 23 10.97 -15.35 -6.37
C ASP A 23 10.59 -15.62 -4.91
N PHE A 24 9.28 -15.70 -4.63
CA PHE A 24 8.76 -16.21 -3.36
C PHE A 24 7.44 -16.97 -3.56
N ASP A 25 7.13 -17.87 -2.64
CA ASP A 25 5.92 -18.70 -2.66
C ASP A 25 4.97 -18.32 -1.52
N PHE A 26 3.69 -18.17 -1.85
CA PHE A 26 2.62 -17.92 -0.89
C PHE A 26 1.35 -18.67 -1.30
N GLU A 27 0.83 -19.50 -0.38
CA GLU A 27 -0.34 -20.36 -0.62
C GLU A 27 -0.24 -21.22 -1.89
N GLY A 28 0.95 -21.78 -2.14
CA GLY A 28 1.22 -22.62 -3.33
C GLY A 28 1.31 -21.85 -4.64
N ARG A 29 1.31 -20.51 -4.59
CA ARG A 29 1.50 -19.65 -5.76
C ARG A 29 2.88 -19.03 -5.73
N LYS A 30 3.60 -19.19 -6.84
CA LYS A 30 4.90 -18.56 -7.06
C LYS A 30 4.72 -17.14 -7.59
N PHE A 31 5.43 -16.20 -6.98
CA PHE A 31 5.49 -14.80 -7.39
C PHE A 31 6.91 -14.48 -7.85
N SER A 32 7.04 -13.92 -9.05
CA SER A 32 8.34 -13.56 -9.62
C SER A 32 8.54 -12.05 -9.73
N PRO A 33 9.79 -11.56 -9.66
CA PRO A 33 10.11 -10.15 -9.84
C PRO A 33 9.69 -9.64 -11.22
N THR A 34 9.07 -8.47 -11.24
CA THR A 34 8.70 -7.78 -12.47
C THR A 34 9.32 -6.39 -12.52
N PRO A 35 9.64 -5.86 -13.71
CA PRO A 35 10.04 -4.47 -13.85
C PRO A 35 8.97 -3.52 -13.27
N LEU A 36 9.44 -2.44 -12.67
CA LEU A 36 8.63 -1.49 -11.91
C LEU A 36 8.78 -0.08 -12.46
N ILE A 37 7.67 0.57 -12.78
CA ILE A 37 7.62 2.01 -13.04
C ILE A 37 7.12 2.72 -11.79
N ILE A 38 7.88 3.69 -11.30
CA ILE A 38 7.48 4.56 -10.19
C ILE A 38 7.04 5.89 -10.77
N SER A 39 5.76 6.17 -10.63
CA SER A 39 5.16 7.43 -11.05
C SER A 39 5.58 8.55 -10.08
N PRO A 40 5.90 9.76 -10.57
CA PRO A 40 6.14 10.91 -9.69
C PRO A 40 4.91 11.31 -8.88
N LEU A 41 3.72 10.90 -9.34
CA LEU A 41 2.46 11.08 -8.58
C LEU A 41 2.42 10.25 -7.30
N LEU A 42 3.36 9.33 -7.10
CA LEU A 42 3.59 8.67 -5.82
C LEU A 42 3.86 9.68 -4.70
N LEU A 43 4.46 10.83 -5.01
CA LEU A 43 4.79 11.87 -4.03
C LEU A 43 3.59 12.76 -3.65
N ARG A 44 2.36 12.37 -4.00
CA ARG A 44 1.14 13.04 -3.54
C ARG A 44 0.55 12.25 -2.38
N THR A 45 0.00 12.92 -1.38
CA THR A 45 -0.80 12.25 -0.35
C THR A 45 -2.28 12.42 -0.64
N CYS A 46 -3.07 11.57 0.01
CA CYS A 46 -4.53 11.67 -0.02
C CYS A 46 -5.02 11.84 1.42
N SER A 47 -5.83 12.86 1.65
CA SER A 47 -6.57 13.00 2.91
C SER A 47 -8.04 12.61 2.72
N CYS A 48 -8.60 11.99 3.75
CA CYS A 48 -10.01 11.66 3.81
C CYS A 48 -10.75 12.86 4.42
N PRO A 49 -11.63 13.56 3.68
CA PRO A 49 -12.52 14.57 4.23
C PRO A 49 -13.55 13.90 5.15
N LEU A 50 -14.29 14.72 5.90
CA LEU A 50 -15.40 14.25 6.72
C LEU A 50 -16.38 13.42 5.88
N PHE A 51 -16.91 12.38 6.51
CA PHE A 51 -17.86 11.41 5.95
C PHE A 51 -17.30 10.51 4.84
N CYS A 52 -15.98 10.51 4.61
CA CYS A 52 -15.35 9.53 3.73
C CYS A 52 -15.30 8.14 4.40
N GLY A 53 -15.75 7.10 3.70
CA GLY A 53 -15.59 5.69 4.12
C GLY A 53 -15.11 4.78 2.99
N ALA A 54 -14.75 5.40 1.86
CA ALA A 54 -14.59 4.76 0.57
C ALA A 54 -13.51 3.66 0.52
N CYS A 55 -12.44 3.82 1.31
CA CYS A 55 -11.32 2.88 1.40
C CYS A 55 -11.38 2.02 2.67
N CYS A 56 -12.27 2.34 3.61
CA CYS A 56 -12.42 1.67 4.90
C CYS A 56 -13.35 0.45 4.76
N LYS A 57 -12.92 -0.54 3.98
CA LYS A 57 -13.63 -1.82 3.80
C LYS A 57 -13.41 -2.73 5.01
N PRO A 58 -14.31 -3.70 5.28
CA PRO A 58 -14.17 -4.65 6.40
C PRO A 58 -13.13 -5.73 6.08
N VAL A 59 -11.91 -5.33 5.72
CA VAL A 59 -10.78 -6.25 5.50
C VAL A 59 -10.25 -6.76 6.85
N THR A 60 -9.54 -7.88 6.89
CA THR A 60 -8.80 -8.23 8.12
C THR A 60 -7.84 -7.10 8.50
N LEU A 61 -7.66 -6.85 9.79
CA LEU A 61 -6.69 -5.87 10.27
C LEU A 61 -5.51 -6.63 10.82
N ASP A 62 -4.39 -6.61 10.09
CA ASP A 62 -3.21 -7.42 10.39
C ASP A 62 -2.06 -6.55 10.91
N TYR A 63 -1.33 -7.11 11.87
CA TYR A 63 -0.24 -6.50 12.61
C TYR A 63 0.93 -7.48 12.74
N LEU A 64 2.16 -6.97 12.67
CA LEU A 64 3.36 -7.73 13.04
C LEU A 64 3.41 -7.92 14.56
N PRO A 65 4.13 -8.95 15.06
CA PRO A 65 4.34 -9.14 16.49
C PRO A 65 5.00 -7.94 17.22
N THR A 66 5.73 -7.11 16.48
CA THR A 66 6.43 -5.93 16.99
C THR A 66 5.59 -4.65 16.97
N GLU A 67 4.39 -4.69 16.41
CA GLU A 67 3.50 -3.53 16.32
C GLU A 67 2.54 -3.46 17.52
N THR A 68 2.01 -2.27 17.79
CA THR A 68 0.87 -2.12 18.71
C THR A 68 -0.41 -2.60 18.02
N TYR A 69 -1.09 -3.56 18.63
CA TYR A 69 -2.37 -4.11 18.17
C TYR A 69 -3.41 -4.14 19.31
N PRO A 70 -4.72 -4.13 19.01
CA PRO A 70 -5.76 -4.20 20.02
C PRO A 70 -5.81 -5.57 20.71
N GLN A 71 -6.30 -5.62 21.96
CA GLN A 71 -6.36 -6.85 22.77
C GLN A 71 -7.16 -7.99 22.11
N GLU A 72 -8.15 -7.65 21.29
CA GLU A 72 -8.97 -8.61 20.56
C GLU A 72 -8.24 -9.30 19.40
N ALA A 73 -7.06 -8.80 18.98
CA ALA A 73 -6.30 -9.39 17.89
C ALA A 73 -5.85 -10.82 18.25
N GLN A 74 -6.07 -11.76 17.34
CA GLN A 74 -5.74 -13.17 17.55
C GLN A 74 -4.53 -13.56 16.71
N PRO A 75 -3.65 -14.45 17.21
CA PRO A 75 -2.54 -14.95 16.43
C PRO A 75 -3.02 -15.77 15.22
N ARG A 76 -2.43 -15.53 14.06
CA ARG A 76 -2.74 -16.19 12.79
C ARG A 76 -1.44 -16.65 12.13
N GLY A 77 -1.38 -17.94 11.80
CA GLY A 77 -0.24 -18.50 11.07
C GLY A 77 -0.33 -18.22 9.57
N ILE A 78 0.73 -17.66 9.01
CA ILE A 78 0.88 -17.36 7.58
C ILE A 78 2.10 -18.13 7.08
N VAL A 79 1.96 -18.84 5.96
CA VAL A 79 3.05 -19.63 5.37
C VAL A 79 3.58 -18.92 4.13
N VAL A 80 4.86 -18.59 4.13
CA VAL A 80 5.60 -17.98 3.02
C VAL A 80 6.91 -18.75 2.85
N ASN A 81 7.25 -19.16 1.63
CA ASN A 81 8.44 -20.00 1.37
C ASN A 81 8.52 -21.22 2.30
N GLU A 82 7.39 -21.90 2.55
CA GLU A 82 7.25 -23.04 3.49
C GLU A 82 7.51 -22.69 4.98
N ILE A 83 7.86 -21.44 5.29
CA ILE A 83 8.09 -20.96 6.65
C ILE A 83 6.79 -20.40 7.21
N LYS A 84 6.36 -20.94 8.35
CA LYS A 84 5.21 -20.42 9.10
C LYS A 84 5.64 -19.26 10.00
N LYS A 85 5.08 -18.08 9.74
CA LYS A 85 5.20 -16.87 10.58
C LYS A 85 3.88 -16.58 11.27
N ILE A 86 3.91 -15.85 12.39
CA ILE A 86 2.70 -15.49 13.17
C ILE A 86 2.45 -14.00 13.03
N VAL A 87 1.27 -13.64 12.55
CA VAL A 87 0.75 -12.27 12.59
C VAL A 87 -0.38 -12.17 13.59
N TYR A 88 -0.73 -10.96 14.03
CA TYR A 88 -1.91 -10.73 14.84
C TYR A 88 -3.01 -10.12 13.98
N SER A 89 -4.20 -10.70 14.02
CA SER A 89 -5.29 -10.36 13.12
C SER A 89 -6.57 -10.04 13.89
N VAL A 90 -7.22 -8.94 13.53
CA VAL A 90 -8.62 -8.67 13.89
C VAL A 90 -9.48 -9.00 12.68
N ILE A 91 -10.21 -10.12 12.77
CA ILE A 91 -11.16 -10.54 11.73
C ILE A 91 -12.41 -9.66 11.84
N GLN A 92 -12.88 -9.17 10.69
CA GLN A 92 -14.08 -8.33 10.61
C GLN A 92 -15.24 -9.11 9.97
N ASN A 93 -16.46 -8.67 10.25
CA ASN A 93 -17.67 -9.27 9.69
C ASN A 93 -17.86 -8.82 8.23
N GLU A 94 -17.78 -9.76 7.28
CA GLU A 94 -17.91 -9.49 5.84
C GLU A 94 -19.28 -8.92 5.44
N LYS A 95 -20.32 -9.06 6.28
CA LYS A 95 -21.65 -8.49 6.04
C LYS A 95 -21.70 -6.96 6.22
N GLN A 96 -20.71 -6.37 6.88
CA GLN A 96 -20.65 -4.91 7.06
C GLN A 96 -20.21 -4.22 5.76
N LEU A 97 -20.76 -3.05 5.48
CA LEU A 97 -20.33 -2.28 4.29
C LEU A 97 -18.96 -1.61 4.48
N PHE A 98 -18.60 -1.33 5.74
CA PHE A 98 -17.41 -0.60 6.15
C PHE A 98 -16.68 -1.31 7.30
N CYS A 99 -15.43 -0.92 7.52
CA CYS A 99 -14.62 -1.31 8.67
C CYS A 99 -15.31 -0.91 9.98
N LYS A 100 -15.29 -1.79 10.99
CA LYS A 100 -15.87 -1.55 12.33
C LYS A 100 -15.26 -0.37 13.07
N ASN A 101 -14.03 0.01 12.72
CA ASN A 101 -13.31 1.13 13.32
C ASN A 101 -13.54 2.48 12.60
N LEU A 102 -14.45 2.51 11.61
CA LEU A 102 -14.86 3.74 10.95
C LEU A 102 -15.92 4.45 11.80
N SER A 103 -15.66 5.68 12.20
CA SER A 103 -16.63 6.50 12.93
C SER A 103 -17.81 6.92 12.05
N THR A 104 -18.87 7.42 12.67
CA THR A 104 -20.01 8.06 12.00
C THR A 104 -19.63 9.36 11.28
N THR A 105 -18.45 9.93 11.56
CA THR A 105 -17.88 11.08 10.84
C THR A 105 -16.92 10.67 9.73
N GLY A 106 -16.73 9.36 9.48
CA GLY A 106 -15.83 8.85 8.44
C GLY A 106 -14.35 8.89 8.83
N GLN A 107 -14.06 9.14 10.09
CA GLN A 107 -12.70 9.15 10.62
C GLN A 107 -12.35 7.77 11.18
N CYS A 108 -11.06 7.41 11.10
CA CYS A 108 -10.60 6.12 11.60
C CYS A 108 -10.29 6.23 13.10
N ASN A 109 -11.00 5.46 13.92
CA ASN A 109 -10.82 5.47 15.38
C ASN A 109 -9.48 4.85 15.83
N ILE A 110 -8.82 4.08 14.95
CA ILE A 110 -7.54 3.41 15.23
C ILE A 110 -6.37 3.99 14.42
N TYR A 111 -6.48 5.27 14.03
CA TYR A 111 -5.50 5.93 13.15
C TYR A 111 -4.08 6.03 13.73
N SER A 112 -3.90 5.85 15.04
CA SER A 112 -2.59 5.78 15.68
C SER A 112 -1.88 4.45 15.42
N THR A 113 -2.60 3.33 15.44
CA THR A 113 -2.03 1.98 15.27
C THR A 113 -1.87 1.59 13.80
N ARG A 114 -2.78 2.05 12.92
CA ARG A 114 -2.83 1.78 11.46
C ARG A 114 -2.30 0.40 11.04
N PRO A 115 -3.18 -0.61 10.93
CA PRO A 115 -2.81 -1.94 10.46
C PRO A 115 -2.30 -1.91 9.02
N LEU A 116 -1.65 -3.01 8.61
CA LEU A 116 -0.98 -3.20 7.32
C LEU A 116 -1.64 -2.48 6.13
N LEU A 117 -2.82 -2.95 5.72
CA LEU A 117 -3.49 -2.40 4.54
C LEU A 117 -3.97 -0.96 4.72
N CYS A 118 -4.29 -0.53 5.93
CA CYS A 118 -4.69 0.85 6.17
C CYS A 118 -3.53 1.81 5.93
N ARG A 119 -2.30 1.39 6.25
CA ARG A 119 -1.10 2.18 6.00
C ARG A 119 -0.71 2.17 4.52
N LEU A 120 -0.82 1.03 3.86
CA LEU A 120 -0.47 0.87 2.44
C LEU A 120 -1.55 1.34 1.46
N ALA A 121 -2.78 1.63 1.94
CA ALA A 121 -3.90 2.04 1.10
C ALA A 121 -3.61 3.16 0.08
N PRO A 122 -2.76 4.16 0.36
CA PRO A 122 -2.39 5.17 -0.62
C PRO A 122 -1.61 4.60 -1.81
N LEU A 123 -0.82 3.55 -1.61
CA LEU A 123 -0.02 2.91 -2.66
C LEU A 123 -0.91 2.03 -3.54
N VAL A 124 -0.83 2.23 -4.86
CA VAL A 124 -1.53 1.40 -5.85
C VAL A 124 -0.58 0.92 -6.92
N GLY A 125 -0.48 -0.41 -7.03
CA GLY A 125 0.07 -1.08 -8.19
C GLY A 125 -0.96 -1.15 -9.32
N ARG A 126 -0.52 -0.90 -10.55
CA ARG A 126 -1.28 -1.17 -11.77
C ARG A 126 -0.44 -2.01 -12.71
N ILE A 127 -1.02 -3.07 -13.25
CA ILE A 127 -0.42 -3.83 -14.35
C ILE A 127 -0.83 -3.11 -15.65
N THR A 128 0.15 -2.73 -16.47
CA THR A 128 -0.12 -2.18 -17.82
C THR A 128 -0.34 -3.33 -18.81
N LYS A 129 -0.75 -3.01 -20.05
CA LYS A 129 -0.90 -4.02 -21.12
C LYS A 129 0.40 -4.76 -21.47
N THR A 130 1.55 -4.25 -21.02
CA THR A 130 2.90 -4.79 -21.33
C THR A 130 3.48 -5.58 -20.15
N ASP A 131 2.65 -6.01 -19.19
CA ASP A 131 3.05 -6.64 -17.92
C ASP A 131 4.00 -5.83 -17.04
N ILE A 132 4.24 -4.56 -17.38
CA ILE A 132 5.01 -3.65 -16.55
C ILE A 132 4.11 -3.16 -15.42
N LYS A 133 4.57 -3.31 -14.19
CA LYS A 133 3.81 -2.83 -13.05
C LYS A 133 4.18 -1.38 -12.75
N THR A 134 3.18 -0.52 -12.62
CA THR A 134 3.34 0.89 -12.25
C THR A 134 2.86 1.11 -10.82
N VAL A 135 3.72 1.70 -9.98
CA VAL A 135 3.36 2.20 -8.66
C VAL A 135 2.99 3.68 -8.77
N SER A 136 1.85 4.02 -8.20
CA SER A 136 1.38 5.40 -8.06
C SER A 136 0.53 5.52 -6.80
N VAL A 137 0.15 6.74 -6.43
CA VAL A 137 -0.88 6.93 -5.41
C VAL A 137 -2.25 6.60 -5.99
N THR A 138 -3.17 6.18 -5.12
CA THR A 138 -4.57 5.88 -5.43
C THR A 138 -5.20 6.79 -6.47
N LYS A 139 -6.17 6.24 -7.21
CA LYS A 139 -7.11 7.00 -8.05
C LYS A 139 -8.01 7.87 -7.15
N ALA A 140 -7.43 8.88 -6.53
CA ALA A 140 -8.16 9.95 -5.91
C ALA A 140 -8.98 10.69 -6.97
N GLY A 141 -10.12 11.24 -6.56
CA GLY A 141 -11.09 11.81 -7.50
C GLY A 141 -11.92 10.78 -8.28
N ARG A 142 -12.15 9.57 -7.75
CA ARG A 142 -13.24 8.71 -8.22
C ARG A 142 -14.45 8.86 -7.33
N LEU A 143 -15.63 9.01 -7.93
CA LEU A 143 -16.89 8.97 -7.20
C LEU A 143 -17.00 7.64 -6.46
N ARG A 144 -17.09 7.71 -5.14
CA ARG A 144 -17.28 6.55 -4.28
C ARG A 144 -18.41 6.83 -3.29
N LEU A 145 -19.00 5.76 -2.80
CA LEU A 145 -20.05 5.82 -1.81
C LEU A 145 -19.46 6.33 -0.49
N ALA A 146 -19.91 7.50 -0.04
CA ALA A 146 -19.64 8.03 1.28
C ALA A 146 -20.40 7.24 2.35
N ILE A 147 -20.08 7.45 3.62
CA ILE A 147 -20.85 6.80 4.71
C ILE A 147 -22.28 7.32 4.80
N THR A 148 -22.56 8.50 4.24
CA THR A 148 -23.91 9.08 4.12
C THR A 148 -24.75 8.41 3.02
N GLY A 149 -24.17 7.52 2.21
CA GLY A 149 -24.84 6.91 1.04
C GLY A 149 -24.76 7.75 -0.23
N GLU A 150 -24.18 8.94 -0.19
CA GLU A 150 -24.01 9.80 -1.37
C GLU A 150 -22.77 9.39 -2.19
N ARG A 151 -22.81 9.58 -3.52
CA ARG A 151 -21.64 9.42 -4.39
C ARG A 151 -20.90 10.75 -4.49
N LYS A 152 -19.74 10.86 -3.83
CA LYS A 152 -18.87 12.06 -3.85
C LYS A 152 -17.45 11.71 -4.26
N LEU A 153 -16.65 12.72 -4.63
CA LEU A 153 -15.20 12.64 -4.82
C LEU A 153 -14.54 12.77 -3.44
N PRO A 154 -14.31 11.67 -2.69
CA PRO A 154 -14.15 11.79 -1.25
C PRO A 154 -12.67 11.80 -0.86
N CYS A 155 -11.75 12.19 -1.76
CA CYS A 155 -10.33 12.24 -1.44
C CYS A 155 -9.77 13.57 -1.92
N ILE A 156 -9.10 14.29 -1.02
CA ILE A 156 -8.35 15.50 -1.35
C ILE A 156 -6.93 15.06 -1.67
N ILE A 157 -6.43 15.44 -2.83
CA ILE A 157 -5.07 15.14 -3.28
C ILE A 157 -4.20 16.34 -2.90
N SER A 158 -3.11 16.11 -2.18
CA SER A 158 -2.16 17.17 -1.90
C SER A 158 -1.31 17.48 -3.14
N GLU A 159 -0.74 18.68 -3.15
CA GLU A 159 0.42 18.95 -3.98
C GLU A 159 1.63 18.13 -3.52
N ILE A 160 2.66 18.07 -4.36
CA ILE A 160 3.91 17.40 -4.02
C ILE A 160 4.73 18.35 -3.14
N SER A 161 5.10 17.90 -1.95
CA SER A 161 5.96 18.63 -1.03
C SER A 161 7.02 17.70 -0.42
N GLU A 162 8.04 18.28 0.24
CA GLU A 162 9.02 17.52 1.00
C GLU A 162 8.38 16.64 2.10
N ALA A 163 7.34 17.16 2.76
CA ALA A 163 6.57 16.39 3.74
C ALA A 163 5.91 15.15 3.12
N ASN A 164 5.50 15.22 1.85
CA ASN A 164 5.01 14.05 1.13
C ASN A 164 6.12 13.03 0.87
N VAL A 165 7.33 13.47 0.51
CA VAL A 165 8.48 12.56 0.31
C VAL A 165 8.77 11.80 1.60
N MET A 166 8.84 12.51 2.74
CA MET A 166 9.02 11.89 4.06
C MET A 166 7.90 10.89 4.39
N HIS A 167 6.65 11.26 4.10
CA HIS A 167 5.52 10.37 4.30
C HIS A 167 5.62 9.09 3.47
N ILE A 168 5.92 9.19 2.17
CA ILE A 168 6.09 8.03 1.29
C ILE A 168 7.27 7.17 1.74
N ASN A 169 8.37 7.78 2.16
CA ASN A 169 9.49 7.05 2.76
C ASN A 169 9.04 6.23 3.97
N ALA A 170 8.26 6.80 4.88
CA ALA A 170 7.73 6.07 6.03
C ALA A 170 6.79 4.91 5.62
N LEU A 171 5.96 5.09 4.58
CA LEU A 171 5.13 4.01 4.03
C LEU A 171 5.97 2.87 3.45
N LEU A 172 7.01 3.20 2.69
CA LEU A 172 7.92 2.23 2.10
C LEU A 172 8.73 1.49 3.17
N SER A 173 9.22 2.18 4.21
CA SER A 173 9.89 1.54 5.34
C SER A 173 8.98 0.55 6.07
N HIS A 174 7.71 0.90 6.24
CA HIS A 174 6.74 -0.02 6.85
C HIS A 174 6.49 -1.24 5.97
N LEU A 175 6.33 -1.05 4.66
CA LEU A 175 6.25 -2.15 3.70
C LEU A 175 7.51 -3.04 3.75
N GLN A 176 8.69 -2.43 3.85
CA GLN A 176 9.97 -3.14 3.99
C GLN A 176 10.02 -3.99 5.26
N GLN A 177 9.55 -3.48 6.40
CA GLN A 177 9.49 -4.23 7.66
C GLN A 177 8.65 -5.51 7.50
N TRP A 178 7.49 -5.40 6.85
CA TRP A 178 6.64 -6.54 6.55
C TRP A 178 7.31 -7.54 5.60
N MET A 179 7.98 -7.06 4.54
CA MET A 179 8.72 -7.94 3.63
C MET A 179 9.88 -8.65 4.33
N CYS A 180 10.66 -7.95 5.16
CA CYS A 180 11.71 -8.54 5.97
C CYS A 180 11.18 -9.59 6.95
N TYR A 181 10.05 -9.33 7.61
CA TYR A 181 9.45 -10.28 8.55
C TYR A 181 9.09 -11.62 7.89
N PHE A 182 8.66 -11.56 6.63
CA PHE A 182 8.35 -12.73 5.80
C PHE A 182 9.54 -13.25 4.98
N GLU A 183 10.75 -12.72 5.19
CA GLU A 183 11.97 -13.12 4.46
C GLU A 183 11.84 -12.95 2.93
N ILE A 184 11.13 -11.90 2.50
CA ILE A 184 10.96 -11.55 1.09
C ILE A 184 11.96 -10.45 0.73
N ASP A 185 12.89 -10.76 -0.16
CA ASP A 185 13.81 -9.78 -0.75
C ASP A 185 13.03 -8.72 -1.56
N SER A 186 13.41 -7.45 -1.41
CA SER A 186 12.67 -6.34 -1.99
C SER A 186 13.54 -5.34 -2.77
N LYS A 187 12.86 -4.57 -3.63
CA LYS A 187 13.40 -3.41 -4.35
C LYS A 187 13.35 -2.11 -3.53
N ILE A 188 12.70 -2.12 -2.35
CA ILE A 188 12.32 -0.91 -1.61
C ILE A 188 13.51 -0.05 -1.18
N PRO A 189 14.62 -0.59 -0.62
CA PRO A 189 15.76 0.22 -0.23
C PRO A 189 16.27 1.07 -1.40
N ARG A 190 16.38 0.45 -2.58
CA ARG A 190 16.78 1.14 -3.81
C ARG A 190 15.76 2.20 -4.22
N ILE A 191 14.47 1.92 -4.08
CA ILE A 191 13.42 2.91 -4.38
C ILE A 191 13.55 4.12 -3.47
N GLN A 192 13.77 3.92 -2.18
CA GLN A 192 13.91 4.99 -1.19
C GLN A 192 15.12 5.87 -1.49
N GLU A 193 16.26 5.29 -1.85
CA GLU A 193 17.44 6.03 -2.35
C GLU A 193 17.09 6.89 -3.57
N LEU A 194 16.25 6.37 -4.46
CA LEU A 194 15.90 7.02 -5.71
C LEU A 194 14.74 8.03 -5.59
N LEU A 195 14.00 8.06 -4.48
CA LEU A 195 12.83 8.93 -4.32
C LEU A 195 13.20 10.42 -4.41
N THR A 196 14.40 10.80 -3.97
CA THR A 196 14.89 12.19 -4.10
C THR A 196 15.02 12.60 -5.56
N TYR A 197 15.33 11.68 -6.49
CA TYR A 197 15.37 11.98 -7.93
C TYR A 197 13.99 12.18 -8.57
N LEU A 198 12.91 11.69 -7.95
CA LEU A 198 11.55 12.04 -8.37
C LEU A 198 11.21 13.49 -8.03
N TYR A 199 11.96 14.09 -7.10
CA TYR A 199 11.78 15.42 -6.57
C TYR A 199 12.98 16.31 -6.97
N ASP A 200 12.95 16.86 -8.17
CA ASP A 200 13.81 17.99 -8.57
C ASP A 200 12.92 19.25 -8.59
N ASP A 201 13.42 20.39 -8.10
CA ASP A 201 12.67 21.59 -7.72
C ASP A 201 11.75 22.15 -8.83
N LYS A 202 11.92 21.70 -10.08
CA LYS A 202 11.11 22.13 -11.24
C LYS A 202 10.63 21.01 -12.15
N LYS A 203 11.05 19.76 -11.95
CA LYS A 203 10.80 18.66 -12.90
C LYS A 203 10.31 17.41 -12.18
N LEU A 204 9.34 16.74 -12.79
CA LEU A 204 8.89 15.42 -12.36
C LEU A 204 9.45 14.37 -13.32
N TYR A 205 9.96 13.27 -12.78
CA TYR A 205 10.46 12.14 -13.55
C TYR A 205 9.65 10.89 -13.23
N LYS A 206 9.48 9.99 -14.21
CA LYS A 206 9.16 8.59 -13.95
C LYS A 206 10.46 7.83 -13.79
N LEU A 207 10.51 6.92 -12.82
CA LEU A 207 11.61 5.96 -12.70
C LEU A 207 11.15 4.62 -13.24
N TYR A 208 11.96 3.99 -14.08
CA TYR A 208 11.83 2.59 -14.45
C TYR A 208 12.95 1.83 -13.75
N ILE A 209 12.61 0.73 -13.08
CA ILE A 209 13.54 -0.17 -12.39
C ILE A 209 13.34 -1.57 -12.97
N ASP A 210 14.39 -2.15 -13.53
CA ASP A 210 14.31 -3.51 -14.09
C ASP A 210 14.42 -4.60 -12.99
N ASN A 211 14.70 -5.83 -13.38
CA ASN A 211 14.88 -6.95 -12.45
C ASN A 211 16.30 -7.07 -11.91
N GLU A 212 17.27 -6.43 -12.56
CA GLU A 212 18.67 -6.36 -12.15
C GLU A 212 18.96 -5.13 -11.28
N MET A 213 17.92 -4.37 -10.93
CA MET A 213 17.98 -3.15 -10.13
C MET A 213 18.68 -1.97 -10.84
N ASN A 214 18.84 -2.05 -12.16
CA ASN A 214 19.20 -0.88 -12.97
C ASN A 214 17.99 0.05 -13.07
N TYR A 215 18.25 1.34 -13.26
CA TYR A 215 17.18 2.33 -13.40
C TYR A 215 17.40 3.29 -14.56
N THR A 216 16.29 3.74 -15.14
CA THR A 216 16.26 4.86 -16.09
C THR A 216 15.23 5.89 -15.63
N ARG A 217 15.43 7.15 -16.02
CA ARG A 217 14.50 8.25 -15.75
C ARG A 217 13.93 8.81 -17.04
N THR A 218 12.64 9.07 -17.04
CA THR A 218 11.96 9.73 -18.17
C THR A 218 11.25 10.96 -17.68
N PHE A 219 11.45 12.10 -18.34
CA PHE A 219 10.77 13.35 -18.01
C PHE A 219 9.24 13.17 -18.09
N TYR A 220 8.54 13.55 -17.03
CA TYR A 220 7.08 13.45 -16.93
C TYR A 220 6.38 14.78 -17.24
N GLY A 221 6.98 15.90 -16.84
CA GLY A 221 6.40 17.22 -16.97
C GLY A 221 6.93 18.18 -15.91
N THR A 222 6.43 19.42 -15.96
CA THR A 222 6.67 20.44 -14.93
C THR A 222 5.58 20.39 -13.86
N ARG A 223 5.90 20.90 -12.66
CA ARG A 223 4.90 21.15 -11.62
C ARG A 223 4.03 22.32 -12.12
N LYS A 224 2.71 22.12 -12.19
CA LYS A 224 1.72 23.18 -12.41
C LYS A 224 1.22 23.64 -11.05
#